data_AF-A0A4P9YAB9-F1
#
_entry.id   AF-A0A4P9YAB9-F1
#
_cell.length_a   1.000
_cell.length_b   1.000
_cell.length_c   1.000
_cell.angle_alpha   90.00
_cell.angle_beta   90.00
_cell.angle_gamma   90.00
#
_symmetry.space_group_name_H-M   'P 1'
#
loop_
_entity.id
_entity.type
_entity.pdbx_description
1 polymer ?
#
loop_
_entity_poly.entity_id
_entity_poly.type
_entity_poly.pdbx_seq_one_letter_code
_entity_poly.pdbx_strand_id
1 'polypeptide(L)'
;KIGQIQECAPSSFDIPKFQTQEETLKAARLFDEKLKNLKEEVRQFDFLEKQLNEVSNNHTTLMNEYSSAQEKYFKEKELFKNQTEKITVVNVSQMSGSVSIRYEIENDVEKILTALSLPITVLGDMFSFKKPGTTVEKMLFPIKVREGRTKALVSMQSEFDKAPKHFADKFIKKAGFEKDTFIAPTFSNNNPNFNEYQEQIATIKKRTEEIKKRTEEIKKLSEEMKNSVFFVKDYEFKDSVFSHINNMQVTEDGKKSFIEKVSNFNVVYMNDTQK
;
A
#
# COMPACT_ATOMS: atom_id res chain seq x y z
N LYS A 1 21.74 -30.63 41.42
CA LYS A 1 21.18 -31.97 41.09
C LYS A 1 22.07 -33.14 41.55
N ILE A 2 23.40 -33.10 41.42
CA ILE A 2 24.29 -34.16 41.98
C ILE A 2 24.27 -34.20 43.52
N GLY A 3 24.10 -33.05 44.19
CA GLY A 3 24.09 -32.97 45.66
C GLY A 3 22.92 -33.66 46.38
N GLN A 4 21.70 -33.62 45.83
CA GLN A 4 20.53 -34.28 46.46
C GLN A 4 20.58 -35.81 46.34
N ILE A 5 21.21 -36.32 45.28
CA ILE A 5 21.47 -37.76 45.12
C ILE A 5 22.51 -38.23 46.15
N GLN A 6 23.51 -37.40 46.46
CA GLN A 6 24.47 -37.66 47.54
C GLN A 6 23.86 -37.58 48.95
N GLU A 7 22.83 -36.75 49.17
CA GLU A 7 22.11 -36.72 50.47
C GLU A 7 21.22 -37.94 50.72
N CYS A 8 20.79 -38.63 49.67
CA CYS A 8 20.00 -39.85 49.77
C CYS A 8 20.86 -41.12 49.84
N ALA A 9 22.09 -41.07 49.33
CA ALA A 9 23.03 -42.18 49.41
C ALA A 9 23.83 -42.12 50.72
N PRO A 10 23.86 -43.19 51.54
CA PRO A 10 24.75 -43.23 52.69
C PRO A 10 26.21 -43.09 52.22
N SER A 11 26.96 -42.15 52.82
CA SER A 11 28.35 -41.86 52.47
C SER A 11 29.32 -42.98 52.86
N SER A 12 28.91 -43.83 53.80
CA SER A 12 29.56 -45.09 54.15
C SER A 12 28.48 -46.09 54.62
N PHE A 13 28.73 -47.39 54.41
CA PHE A 13 28.05 -48.46 55.13
C PHE A 13 28.84 -48.80 56.40
N ASP A 14 28.91 -47.87 57.35
CA ASP A 14 29.42 -48.20 58.68
C ASP A 14 28.32 -48.94 59.43
N ILE A 15 28.50 -50.25 59.60
CA ILE A 15 27.62 -51.08 60.44
C ILE A 15 27.98 -50.78 61.91
N PRO A 16 27.14 -50.06 62.68
CA PRO A 16 27.46 -49.79 64.07
C PRO A 16 27.36 -51.10 64.84
N LYS A 17 28.37 -51.42 65.64
CA LYS A 17 28.43 -52.68 66.41
C LYS A 17 27.24 -52.88 67.38
N PHE A 18 26.45 -51.83 67.65
CA PHE A 18 25.25 -51.85 68.48
C PHE A 18 24.22 -50.84 67.95
N GLN A 19 23.32 -51.28 67.07
CA GLN A 19 22.07 -50.57 66.77
C GLN A 19 20.90 -51.45 67.22
N THR A 20 19.91 -50.84 67.85
CA THR A 20 18.68 -51.53 68.21
C THR A 20 17.84 -51.76 66.95
N GLN A 21 17.05 -52.85 66.94
CA GLN A 21 16.12 -53.13 65.83
C GLN A 21 15.17 -51.96 65.53
N GLU A 22 14.82 -51.18 66.56
CA GLU A 22 13.97 -50.00 66.43
C GLU A 22 14.66 -48.85 65.69
N GLU A 23 15.96 -48.62 65.94
CA GLU A 23 16.75 -47.61 65.22
C GLU A 23 16.92 -47.98 63.74
N THR A 24 17.19 -49.24 63.44
CA THR A 24 17.26 -49.75 62.06
C THR A 24 15.92 -49.59 61.34
N LEU A 25 14.80 -49.89 62.03
CA LEU A 25 13.47 -49.73 61.45
C LEU A 25 13.11 -48.26 61.20
N LYS A 26 13.49 -47.34 62.10
CA LYS A 26 13.31 -45.89 61.91
C LYS A 26 14.13 -45.37 60.73
N ALA A 27 15.38 -45.80 60.60
CA ALA A 27 16.23 -45.43 59.47
C ALA A 27 15.69 -45.95 58.13
N ALA A 28 15.20 -47.19 58.07
CA ALA A 28 14.59 -47.76 56.88
C ALA A 28 13.33 -46.99 56.46
N ARG A 29 12.44 -46.66 57.41
CA ARG A 29 11.24 -45.84 57.14
C ARG A 29 11.59 -44.46 56.60
N LEU A 30 12.60 -43.80 57.18
CA LEU A 30 13.05 -42.49 56.72
C LEU A 30 13.64 -42.56 55.30
N PHE A 31 14.39 -43.62 54.98
CA PHE A 31 14.93 -43.84 53.65
C PHE A 31 13.81 -44.07 52.62
N ASP A 32 12.81 -44.90 52.93
CA ASP A 32 11.67 -45.14 52.06
C ASP A 32 10.86 -43.86 51.79
N GLU A 33 10.67 -43.03 52.81
CA GLU A 33 10.00 -41.73 52.66
C GLU A 33 10.80 -40.77 51.77
N LYS A 34 12.12 -40.65 52.00
CA LYS A 34 13.01 -39.87 51.12
C LYS A 34 12.98 -40.36 49.68
N LEU A 35 13.01 -41.68 49.48
CA LEU A 35 12.97 -42.29 48.14
C LEU A 35 11.62 -42.03 47.46
N LYS A 36 10.50 -42.07 48.20
CA LYS A 36 9.18 -41.74 47.68
C LYS A 36 9.10 -40.27 47.26
N ASN A 37 9.61 -39.36 48.08
CA ASN A 37 9.65 -37.92 47.75
C ASN A 37 10.53 -37.66 46.52
N LEU A 38 11.71 -38.27 46.44
CA LEU A 38 12.58 -38.16 45.27
C LEU A 38 11.91 -38.67 43.99
N LYS A 39 11.20 -39.81 44.06
CA LYS A 39 10.43 -40.33 42.91
C LYS A 39 9.37 -39.34 42.43
N GLU A 40 8.70 -38.66 43.36
CA GLU A 40 7.69 -37.66 43.03
C GLU A 40 8.33 -36.39 42.44
N GLU A 41 9.43 -35.91 43.00
CA GLU A 41 10.19 -34.77 42.44
C GLU A 41 10.69 -35.05 41.02
N VAL A 42 11.20 -36.26 40.75
CA VAL A 42 11.62 -36.67 39.39
C VAL A 42 10.43 -36.65 38.43
N ARG A 43 9.27 -37.17 38.84
CA ARG A 43 8.05 -37.13 38.01
C ARG A 43 7.59 -35.71 37.71
N GLN A 44 7.61 -34.82 38.71
CA GLN A 44 7.26 -33.42 38.53
C GLN A 44 8.25 -32.72 37.59
N PHE A 45 9.55 -33.04 37.70
CA PHE A 45 10.56 -32.52 36.80
C PHE A 45 10.31 -32.93 35.34
N ASP A 46 10.08 -34.22 35.08
CA ASP A 46 9.79 -34.73 33.73
C ASP A 46 8.54 -34.08 33.11
N PHE A 47 7.53 -33.81 33.95
CA PHE A 47 6.31 -33.11 33.53
C PHE A 47 6.60 -31.64 33.15
N LEU A 48 7.34 -30.91 33.98
CA LEU A 48 7.70 -29.51 33.71
C LEU A 48 8.61 -29.39 32.48
N GLU A 49 9.53 -30.32 32.27
CA GLU A 49 10.39 -30.36 31.07
C GLU A 49 9.56 -30.55 29.80
N LYS A 50 8.55 -31.44 29.81
CA LYS A 50 7.61 -31.59 28.69
C LYS A 50 6.83 -30.31 28.41
N GLN A 51 6.28 -29.67 29.45
CA GLN A 51 5.55 -28.40 29.28
C GLN A 51 6.44 -27.30 28.72
N LEU A 52 7.69 -27.19 29.18
CA LEU A 52 8.64 -26.21 28.67
C LEU A 52 8.94 -26.44 27.18
N ASN A 53 9.13 -27.70 26.78
CA ASN A 53 9.36 -28.08 25.37
C ASN A 53 8.16 -27.74 24.48
N GLU A 54 6.94 -28.01 24.93
CA GLU A 54 5.71 -27.64 24.18
C GLU A 54 5.60 -26.12 24.01
N VAL A 55 5.84 -25.36 25.07
CA VAL A 55 5.80 -23.89 25.04
C VAL A 55 6.90 -23.33 24.13
N SER A 56 8.10 -23.89 24.16
CA SER A 56 9.20 -23.53 23.26
C SER A 56 8.83 -23.79 21.78
N ASN A 57 8.22 -24.94 21.46
CA ASN A 57 7.76 -25.24 20.11
C ASN A 57 6.65 -24.29 19.63
N ASN A 58 5.72 -23.92 20.53
CA ASN A 58 4.70 -22.92 20.25
C ASN A 58 5.31 -21.55 19.96
N HIS A 59 6.33 -21.14 20.74
CA HIS A 59 7.07 -19.90 20.50
C HIS A 59 7.69 -19.87 19.10
N THR A 60 8.41 -20.93 18.70
CA THR A 60 9.02 -21.05 17.37
C THR A 60 7.96 -20.97 16.25
N THR A 61 6.84 -21.67 16.42
CA THR A 61 5.74 -21.66 15.45
C THR A 61 5.17 -20.25 15.26
N LEU A 62 4.95 -19.52 16.35
CA LEU A 62 4.44 -18.15 16.33
C LEU A 62 5.45 -17.17 15.73
N MET A 63 6.76 -17.37 15.95
CA MET A 63 7.80 -16.56 15.31
C MET A 63 7.82 -16.76 13.78
N ASN A 64 7.61 -17.98 13.31
CA ASN A 64 7.48 -18.25 11.87
C ASN A 64 6.22 -17.60 11.27
N GLU A 65 5.10 -17.64 12.00
CA GLU A 65 3.87 -16.95 11.60
C GLU A 65 4.07 -15.43 11.53
N TYR A 66 4.72 -14.84 12.56
CA TYR A 66 5.08 -13.43 12.58
C TYR A 66 5.91 -13.04 11.35
N SER A 67 6.97 -13.81 11.07
CA SER A 67 7.86 -13.57 9.93
C SER A 67 7.10 -13.64 8.61
N SER A 68 6.22 -14.63 8.46
CA SER A 68 5.37 -14.78 7.27
C SER A 68 4.40 -13.61 7.11
N ALA A 69 3.79 -13.13 8.20
CA ALA A 69 2.91 -11.96 8.17
C ALA A 69 3.69 -10.69 7.78
N GLN A 70 4.90 -10.53 8.31
CA GLN A 70 5.78 -9.41 8.02
C GLN A 70 6.20 -9.39 6.53
N GLU A 71 6.62 -10.52 5.98
CA GLU A 71 6.92 -10.65 4.54
C GLU A 71 5.72 -10.29 3.67
N LYS A 72 4.53 -10.77 4.04
CA LYS A 72 3.29 -10.48 3.32
C LYS A 72 2.99 -8.97 3.32
N TYR A 73 3.15 -8.31 4.47
CA TYR A 73 3.01 -6.86 4.58
C TYR A 73 4.00 -6.13 3.67
N PHE A 74 5.29 -6.53 3.66
CA PHE A 74 6.29 -5.86 2.82
C PHE A 74 6.02 -6.05 1.33
N LYS A 75 5.61 -7.25 0.90
CA LYS A 75 5.18 -7.50 -0.49
C LYS A 75 3.99 -6.61 -0.87
N GLU A 76 2.99 -6.50 0.00
CA GLU A 76 1.83 -5.65 -0.26
C GLU A 76 2.19 -4.16 -0.32
N LYS A 77 3.07 -3.71 0.58
CA LYS A 77 3.61 -2.33 0.58
C LYS A 77 4.34 -2.01 -0.72
N GLU A 78 5.13 -2.94 -1.24
CA GLU A 78 5.84 -2.79 -2.51
C GLU A 78 4.86 -2.76 -3.69
N LEU A 79 3.89 -3.69 -3.72
CA LEU A 79 2.82 -3.71 -4.72
C LEU A 79 2.03 -2.40 -4.74
N PHE A 80 1.70 -1.85 -3.57
CA PHE A 80 1.01 -0.56 -3.45
C PHE A 80 1.83 0.56 -4.08
N LYS A 81 3.13 0.66 -3.77
CA LYS A 81 4.03 1.67 -4.36
C LYS A 81 4.10 1.53 -5.87
N ASN A 82 4.31 0.31 -6.37
CA ASN A 82 4.38 0.05 -7.81
C ASN A 82 3.07 0.42 -8.53
N GLN A 83 1.92 0.31 -7.86
CA GLN A 83 0.66 0.78 -8.43
C GLN A 83 0.57 2.31 -8.48
N THR A 84 1.09 3.03 -7.47
CA THR A 84 1.12 4.50 -7.51
C THR A 84 1.97 5.04 -8.67
N GLU A 85 3.00 4.30 -9.07
CA GLU A 85 3.84 4.63 -10.25
C GLU A 85 3.13 4.38 -11.59
N LYS A 86 2.08 3.55 -11.59
CA LYS A 86 1.26 3.25 -12.78
C LYS A 86 0.13 4.25 -13.01
N ILE A 87 -0.04 5.23 -12.14
CA ILE A 87 -1.00 6.30 -12.36
C ILE A 87 -0.55 7.08 -13.60
N THR A 88 -1.38 7.10 -14.63
CA THR A 88 -1.06 7.80 -15.89
C THR A 88 -1.95 8.99 -16.11
N VAL A 89 -1.39 10.04 -16.68
CA VAL A 89 -2.12 11.24 -17.06
C VAL A 89 -3.08 10.95 -18.22
N VAL A 90 -4.26 11.58 -18.20
CA VAL A 90 -5.16 11.56 -19.37
C VAL A 90 -4.67 12.56 -20.40
N ASN A 91 -4.69 12.18 -21.67
CA ASN A 91 -4.31 13.09 -22.74
C ASN A 91 -5.46 14.06 -23.04
N VAL A 92 -5.25 15.35 -22.80
CA VAL A 92 -6.21 16.43 -23.02
C VAL A 92 -6.66 16.51 -24.50
N SER A 93 -5.86 16.00 -25.45
CA SER A 93 -6.30 15.86 -26.85
C SER A 93 -7.48 14.90 -27.02
N GLN A 94 -7.69 13.94 -26.12
CA GLN A 94 -8.86 13.07 -26.10
C GLN A 94 -10.14 13.85 -25.74
N MET A 95 -10.04 14.89 -24.91
CA MET A 95 -11.15 15.83 -24.65
C MET A 95 -11.59 16.55 -25.93
N SER A 96 -10.66 16.65 -26.88
CA SER A 96 -10.93 17.29 -28.16
C SER A 96 -11.77 16.40 -29.08
N GLY A 97 -11.78 15.06 -28.88
CA GLY A 97 -12.62 14.02 -29.50
C GLY A 97 -12.78 14.05 -31.03
N SER A 98 -12.18 15.03 -31.70
CA SER A 98 -12.58 15.54 -33.00
C SER A 98 -11.70 16.72 -33.45
N VAL A 99 -11.01 17.45 -32.56
CA VAL A 99 -10.16 18.58 -32.99
C VAL A 99 -8.83 18.12 -33.59
N SER A 100 -8.17 17.10 -33.04
CA SER A 100 -6.90 16.60 -33.60
C SER A 100 -7.07 15.83 -34.91
N ILE A 101 -8.09 14.96 -35.01
CA ILE A 101 -8.46 14.28 -36.28
C ILE A 101 -8.91 15.31 -37.33
N ARG A 102 -9.61 16.39 -36.93
CA ARG A 102 -9.91 17.51 -37.84
C ARG A 102 -8.67 18.29 -38.25
N TYR A 103 -7.63 18.38 -37.41
CA TYR A 103 -6.38 19.05 -37.75
C TYR A 103 -5.57 18.25 -38.77
N GLU A 104 -5.51 16.92 -38.65
CA GLU A 104 -4.91 16.05 -39.68
C GLU A 104 -5.69 16.14 -41.01
N ILE A 105 -7.03 16.05 -40.96
CA ILE A 105 -7.88 16.21 -42.14
C ILE A 105 -7.71 17.62 -42.75
N GLU A 106 -7.58 18.67 -41.96
CA GLU A 106 -7.38 20.04 -42.45
C GLU A 106 -5.97 20.26 -43.03
N ASN A 107 -4.93 19.65 -42.46
CA ASN A 107 -3.57 19.70 -42.99
C ASN A 107 -3.45 18.93 -44.32
N ASP A 108 -4.19 17.83 -44.45
CA ASP A 108 -4.31 17.06 -45.69
C ASP A 108 -5.17 17.79 -46.73
N VAL A 109 -6.25 18.45 -46.32
CA VAL A 109 -7.07 19.31 -47.19
C VAL A 109 -6.28 20.55 -47.64
N GLU A 110 -5.46 21.14 -46.78
CA GLU A 110 -4.57 22.27 -47.12
C GLU A 110 -3.50 21.83 -48.13
N LYS A 111 -2.90 20.64 -47.96
CA LYS A 111 -2.02 20.03 -48.97
C LYS A 111 -2.73 19.75 -50.29
N ILE A 112 -3.95 19.20 -50.25
CA ILE A 112 -4.75 18.88 -51.45
C ILE A 112 -5.17 20.15 -52.18
N LEU A 113 -5.62 21.19 -51.48
CA LEU A 113 -6.00 22.48 -52.08
C LEU A 113 -4.80 23.22 -52.67
N THR A 114 -3.64 23.14 -52.00
CA THR A 114 -2.37 23.66 -52.52
C THR A 114 -1.91 22.90 -53.77
N ALA A 115 -2.09 21.58 -53.80
CA ALA A 115 -1.78 20.75 -54.97
C ALA A 115 -2.74 20.98 -56.16
N LEU A 116 -4.00 21.33 -55.88
CA LEU A 116 -5.04 21.51 -56.89
C LEU A 116 -5.21 22.98 -57.35
N SER A 117 -4.47 23.93 -56.77
CA SER A 117 -4.57 25.37 -57.09
C SER A 117 -6.01 25.92 -57.00
N LEU A 118 -6.86 25.29 -56.18
CA LEU A 118 -8.25 25.69 -56.03
C LEU A 118 -8.36 26.78 -54.95
N PRO A 119 -9.15 27.85 -55.18
CA PRO A 119 -9.36 28.85 -54.15
C PRO A 119 -10.14 28.25 -52.97
N ILE A 120 -9.65 28.50 -51.76
CA ILE A 120 -10.14 28.03 -50.44
C ILE A 120 -11.64 28.38 -50.18
N THR A 121 -12.24 29.18 -51.06
CA THR A 121 -13.61 29.73 -50.97
C THR A 121 -14.75 28.70 -51.04
N VAL A 122 -14.48 27.40 -51.20
CA VAL A 122 -15.52 26.34 -51.27
C VAL A 122 -15.94 25.79 -49.90
N LEU A 123 -15.18 26.00 -48.82
CA LEU A 123 -15.55 25.51 -47.47
C LEU A 123 -16.41 26.50 -46.66
N GLY A 124 -17.23 27.28 -47.37
CA GLY A 124 -17.90 28.49 -46.89
C GLY A 124 -18.97 28.35 -45.79
N ASP A 125 -19.48 27.16 -45.46
CA ASP A 125 -20.72 27.07 -44.63
C ASP A 125 -20.79 26.04 -43.50
N MET A 126 -19.75 25.25 -43.17
CA MET A 126 -19.91 24.21 -42.13
C MET A 126 -19.62 24.62 -40.67
N PHE A 127 -19.13 25.83 -40.39
CA PHE A 127 -18.69 26.17 -39.02
C PHE A 127 -19.12 27.57 -38.58
N SER A 128 -20.40 27.72 -38.23
CA SER A 128 -20.92 28.89 -37.53
C SER A 128 -21.39 28.57 -36.12
N PHE A 129 -20.82 29.26 -35.13
CA PHE A 129 -21.62 30.02 -34.16
C PHE A 129 -21.09 31.47 -34.26
N LYS A 130 -21.69 32.26 -35.17
CA LYS A 130 -21.18 33.50 -35.85
C LYS A 130 -21.26 34.78 -34.97
N LYS A 131 -20.61 35.93 -35.26
CA LYS A 131 -19.98 36.55 -36.48
C LYS A 131 -18.93 37.63 -36.04
N PRO A 132 -17.98 38.17 -36.86
CA PRO A 132 -18.32 39.17 -37.91
C PRO A 132 -17.38 39.28 -39.15
N GLY A 133 -17.82 40.10 -40.13
CA GLY A 133 -17.05 41.18 -40.79
C GLY A 133 -15.82 40.89 -41.68
N THR A 134 -15.91 41.29 -42.96
CA THR A 134 -14.83 41.56 -43.94
C THR A 134 -13.76 40.49 -44.27
N THR A 135 -13.53 40.31 -45.58
CA THR A 135 -13.00 39.10 -46.24
C THR A 135 -11.58 38.66 -45.83
N VAL A 136 -10.71 39.57 -45.38
CA VAL A 136 -9.33 39.26 -44.97
C VAL A 136 -9.24 38.93 -43.47
N GLU A 137 -9.99 39.65 -42.63
CA GLU A 137 -10.19 39.29 -41.21
C GLU A 137 -10.87 37.93 -41.07
N LYS A 138 -11.83 37.61 -41.95
CA LYS A 138 -12.48 36.29 -42.01
C LYS A 138 -11.53 35.13 -42.32
N MET A 139 -10.39 35.37 -42.97
CA MET A 139 -9.40 34.32 -43.27
C MET A 139 -8.38 34.15 -42.13
N LEU A 140 -7.91 35.25 -41.53
CA LEU A 140 -6.88 35.24 -40.49
C LEU A 140 -7.44 34.96 -39.08
N PHE A 141 -8.68 35.37 -38.81
CA PHE A 141 -9.32 35.20 -37.50
C PHE A 141 -9.52 33.73 -37.11
N PRO A 142 -10.00 32.82 -37.99
CA PRO A 142 -10.09 31.40 -37.69
C PRO A 142 -8.73 30.77 -37.35
N ILE A 143 -7.65 31.20 -38.01
CA ILE A 143 -6.29 30.69 -37.80
C ILE A 143 -5.75 31.11 -36.43
N LYS A 144 -5.86 32.40 -36.07
CA LYS A 144 -5.43 32.90 -34.75
C LYS A 144 -6.24 32.29 -33.60
N VAL A 145 -7.53 32.12 -33.79
CA VAL A 145 -8.42 31.45 -32.81
C VAL A 145 -8.02 29.98 -32.63
N ARG A 146 -7.65 29.27 -33.72
CA ARG A 146 -7.15 27.89 -33.65
C ARG A 146 -5.82 27.80 -32.90
N GLU A 147 -4.86 28.68 -33.22
CA GLU A 147 -3.56 28.72 -32.54
C GLU A 147 -3.72 28.96 -31.03
N GLY A 148 -4.58 29.91 -30.63
CA GLY A 148 -4.87 30.18 -29.22
C GLY A 148 -5.48 28.98 -28.50
N ARG A 149 -6.39 28.24 -29.16
CA ARG A 149 -6.99 27.01 -28.62
C ARG A 149 -5.97 25.90 -28.45
N THR A 150 -5.09 25.68 -29.43
CA THR A 150 -4.04 24.67 -29.33
C THR A 150 -3.07 24.99 -28.20
N LYS A 151 -2.62 26.25 -28.08
CA LYS A 151 -1.76 26.70 -26.97
C LYS A 151 -2.44 26.50 -25.60
N ALA A 152 -3.73 26.79 -25.51
CA ALA A 152 -4.50 26.59 -24.29
C ALA A 152 -4.62 25.09 -23.92
N LEU A 153 -4.87 24.21 -24.89
CA LEU A 153 -4.91 22.76 -24.67
C LEU A 153 -3.54 22.20 -24.24
N VAL A 154 -2.45 22.65 -24.86
CA VAL A 154 -1.08 22.27 -24.46
C VAL A 154 -0.78 22.76 -23.03
N SER A 155 -1.21 23.97 -22.69
CA SER A 155 -1.05 24.50 -21.33
C SER A 155 -1.87 23.69 -20.32
N MET A 156 -3.10 23.30 -20.65
CA MET A 156 -3.90 22.39 -19.82
C MET A 156 -3.24 21.02 -19.65
N GLN A 157 -2.60 20.47 -20.68
CA GLN A 157 -1.87 19.21 -20.58
C GLN A 157 -0.79 19.31 -19.51
N SER A 158 -0.05 20.41 -19.45
CA SER A 158 0.98 20.61 -18.43
C SER A 158 0.43 20.63 -16.99
N GLU A 159 -0.84 21.00 -16.78
CA GLU A 159 -1.51 20.90 -15.48
C GLU A 159 -1.97 19.48 -15.16
N PHE A 160 -2.39 18.74 -16.20
CA PHE A 160 -2.74 17.32 -16.09
C PHE A 160 -1.50 16.47 -15.80
N ASP A 161 -0.34 16.80 -16.39
CA ASP A 161 0.92 16.07 -16.19
C ASP A 161 1.41 16.09 -14.73
N LYS A 162 0.96 17.06 -13.94
CA LYS A 162 1.24 17.14 -12.49
C LYS A 162 0.34 16.21 -11.66
N ALA A 163 -0.81 15.82 -12.20
CA ALA A 163 -1.83 15.10 -11.46
C ALA A 163 -1.41 13.68 -11.02
N PRO A 164 -0.71 12.86 -11.85
CA PRO A 164 -0.26 11.54 -11.42
C PRO A 164 0.58 11.59 -10.14
N LYS A 165 1.56 12.50 -10.10
CA LYS A 165 2.42 12.69 -8.92
C LYS A 165 1.61 13.16 -7.71
N HIS A 166 0.74 14.15 -7.90
CA HIS A 166 -0.12 14.65 -6.83
C HIS A 166 -0.96 13.53 -6.19
N PHE A 167 -1.62 12.69 -7.00
CA PHE A 167 -2.43 11.59 -6.49
C PHE A 167 -1.58 10.47 -5.89
N ALA A 168 -0.44 10.13 -6.49
CA ALA A 168 0.51 9.19 -5.91
C ALA A 168 0.95 9.63 -4.50
N ASP A 169 1.39 10.87 -4.35
CA ASP A 169 1.82 11.44 -3.06
C ASP A 169 0.67 11.45 -2.03
N LYS A 170 -0.56 11.77 -2.48
CA LYS A 170 -1.77 11.74 -1.63
C LYS A 170 -2.06 10.34 -1.10
N PHE A 171 -1.97 9.31 -1.95
CA PHE A 171 -2.19 7.91 -1.55
C PHE A 171 -1.06 7.37 -0.67
N ILE A 172 0.21 7.71 -0.97
CA ILE A 172 1.35 7.34 -0.12
C ILE A 172 1.22 7.95 1.27
N LYS A 173 0.85 9.23 1.36
CA LYS A 173 0.62 9.91 2.64
C LYS A 173 -0.57 9.32 3.39
N LYS A 174 -1.67 8.96 2.70
CA LYS A 174 -2.81 8.26 3.30
C LYS A 174 -2.43 6.87 3.78
N ALA A 175 -1.54 6.19 3.05
CA ALA A 175 -1.00 4.91 3.45
C ALA A 175 -0.14 5.02 4.71
N GLY A 176 0.56 6.13 4.98
CA GLY A 176 1.21 6.39 6.28
C GLY A 176 2.31 5.40 6.64
N PHE A 177 3.01 4.86 5.63
CA PHE A 177 4.04 3.84 5.79
C PHE A 177 5.22 4.26 6.66
N GLU A 178 5.44 5.56 6.84
CA GLU A 178 6.48 6.13 7.69
C GLU A 178 6.26 5.83 9.19
N LYS A 179 5.02 5.52 9.59
CA LYS A 179 4.66 5.18 10.97
C LYS A 179 4.77 3.68 11.27
N ASP A 180 4.89 2.85 10.24
CA ASP A 180 4.88 1.40 10.38
C ASP A 180 6.28 0.90 10.79
N THR A 181 6.42 0.45 12.03
CA THR A 181 7.67 -0.12 12.57
C THR A 181 7.48 -1.59 12.95
N PHE A 182 7.49 -2.45 11.94
CA PHE A 182 7.43 -3.90 12.14
C PHE A 182 8.86 -4.46 12.17
N ILE A 183 9.45 -4.45 13.37
CA ILE A 183 10.74 -5.08 13.65
C ILE A 183 10.46 -6.38 14.41
N ALA A 184 11.13 -7.46 13.98
CA ALA A 184 11.07 -8.74 14.66
C ALA A 184 11.39 -8.55 16.15
N PRO A 185 10.55 -9.06 17.07
CA PRO A 185 10.85 -8.96 18.49
C PRO A 185 12.14 -9.73 18.78
N THR A 186 13.08 -9.06 19.47
CA THR A 186 14.29 -9.68 19.96
C THR A 186 14.10 -9.99 21.44
N PHE A 187 14.38 -11.23 21.82
CA PHE A 187 14.28 -11.70 23.20
C PHE A 187 15.70 -12.04 23.69
N SER A 188 16.14 -11.43 24.78
CA SER A 188 17.54 -11.49 25.25
C SER A 188 17.87 -12.66 26.18
N ASN A 189 16.96 -13.63 26.34
CA ASN A 189 17.12 -14.68 27.35
C ASN A 189 17.67 -15.96 26.72
N ASN A 190 18.95 -16.27 26.98
CA ASN A 190 19.61 -17.49 26.50
C ASN A 190 19.06 -18.79 27.13
N ASN A 191 18.14 -18.69 28.11
CA ASN A 191 17.42 -19.84 28.68
C ASN A 191 16.11 -19.37 29.33
N PRO A 192 15.05 -19.10 28.55
CA PRO A 192 13.83 -18.51 29.08
C PRO A 192 13.13 -19.48 30.04
N ASN A 193 12.62 -18.95 31.16
CA ASN A 193 11.72 -19.72 32.00
C ASN A 193 10.29 -19.74 31.42
N PHE A 194 9.42 -20.55 32.02
CA PHE A 194 8.04 -20.72 31.53
C PHE A 194 7.25 -19.40 31.45
N ASN A 195 7.35 -18.53 32.46
CA ASN A 195 6.63 -17.25 32.47
C ASN A 195 7.15 -16.31 31.39
N GLU A 196 8.47 -16.29 31.18
CA GLU A 196 9.09 -15.50 30.11
C GLU A 196 8.58 -15.95 28.74
N TYR A 197 8.49 -17.26 28.48
CA TYR A 197 7.90 -17.74 27.24
C TYR A 197 6.43 -17.33 27.08
N GLN A 198 5.63 -17.31 28.14
CA GLN A 198 4.23 -16.86 28.07
C GLN A 198 4.13 -15.39 27.66
N GLU A 199 4.96 -14.52 28.23
CA GLU A 199 5.03 -13.10 27.86
C GLU A 199 5.49 -12.90 26.41
N GLN A 200 6.50 -13.66 25.98
CA GLN A 200 6.99 -13.63 24.61
C GLN A 200 5.90 -14.07 23.63
N ILE A 201 5.20 -15.17 23.91
CA ILE A 201 4.08 -15.68 23.10
C ILE A 201 2.97 -14.63 22.98
N ALA A 202 2.58 -13.99 24.08
CA ALA A 202 1.56 -12.94 24.06
C ALA A 202 1.99 -11.74 23.19
N THR A 203 3.26 -11.35 23.31
CA THR A 203 3.84 -10.26 22.51
C THR A 203 3.86 -10.60 21.02
N ILE A 204 4.31 -11.81 20.65
CA ILE A 204 4.34 -12.25 19.25
C ILE A 204 2.94 -12.27 18.67
N LYS A 205 1.97 -12.89 19.37
CA LYS A 205 0.57 -12.94 18.91
C LYS A 205 -0.01 -11.56 18.65
N LYS A 206 0.17 -10.63 19.59
CA LYS A 206 -0.30 -9.25 19.46
C LYS A 206 0.29 -8.57 18.22
N ARG A 207 1.61 -8.63 18.06
CA ARG A 207 2.28 -7.99 16.91
C ARG A 207 1.91 -8.65 15.58
N THR A 208 1.75 -9.97 15.54
CA THR A 208 1.29 -10.69 14.35
C THR A 208 -0.08 -10.21 13.89
N GLU A 209 -1.03 -10.06 14.82
CA GLU A 209 -2.37 -9.55 14.51
C GLU A 209 -2.36 -8.08 14.07
N GLU A 210 -1.52 -7.24 14.69
CA GLU A 210 -1.32 -5.85 14.23
C GLU A 210 -0.82 -5.80 12.77
N ILE A 211 0.16 -6.63 12.41
CA ILE A 211 0.69 -6.73 11.04
C ILE A 211 -0.38 -7.22 10.07
N LYS A 212 -1.13 -8.28 10.43
CA LYS A 212 -2.21 -8.81 9.58
C LYS A 212 -3.28 -7.76 9.33
N LYS A 213 -3.75 -7.08 10.39
CA LYS A 213 -4.72 -6.00 10.27
C LYS A 213 -4.20 -4.90 9.34
N ARG A 214 -2.96 -4.48 9.56
CA ARG A 214 -2.33 -3.44 8.74
C ARG A 214 -2.21 -3.83 7.27
N THR A 215 -1.87 -5.09 7.00
CA THR A 215 -1.80 -5.63 5.64
C THR A 215 -3.15 -5.51 4.93
N GLU A 216 -4.25 -5.85 5.62
CA GLU A 216 -5.59 -5.75 5.05
C GLU A 216 -6.06 -4.30 4.85
N GLU A 217 -5.63 -3.36 5.70
CA GLU A 217 -5.86 -1.92 5.47
C GLU A 217 -5.17 -1.42 4.20
N ILE A 218 -3.92 -1.82 3.96
CA ILE A 218 -3.17 -1.45 2.74
C ILE A 218 -3.81 -2.05 1.50
N LYS A 219 -4.26 -3.31 1.55
CA LYS A 219 -5.01 -3.92 0.44
C LYS A 219 -6.28 -3.18 0.12
N LYS A 220 -7.08 -2.82 1.13
CA LYS A 220 -8.31 -2.04 0.92
C LYS A 220 -8.00 -0.69 0.29
N LEU A 221 -6.92 -0.05 0.71
CA LEU A 221 -6.48 1.21 0.13
C LEU A 221 -5.99 1.04 -1.33
N SER A 222 -5.30 -0.06 -1.64
CA SER A 222 -4.90 -0.42 -3.00
C SER A 222 -6.13 -0.58 -3.91
N GLU A 223 -7.15 -1.30 -3.44
CA GLU A 223 -8.40 -1.48 -4.18
C GLU A 223 -9.19 -0.18 -4.30
N GLU A 224 -9.23 0.66 -3.26
CA GLU A 224 -9.83 2.00 -3.33
C GLU A 224 -9.15 2.82 -4.43
N MET A 225 -7.81 2.84 -4.47
CA MET A 225 -7.04 3.57 -5.49
C MET A 225 -7.37 3.08 -6.89
N LYS A 226 -7.35 1.75 -7.14
CA LYS A 226 -7.65 1.17 -8.46
C LYS A 226 -9.06 1.52 -8.96
N ASN A 227 -10.04 1.54 -8.06
CA ASN A 227 -11.43 1.76 -8.42
C ASN A 227 -11.84 3.24 -8.42
N SER A 228 -10.96 4.12 -7.95
CA SER A 228 -11.22 5.55 -7.93
C SER A 228 -11.16 6.16 -9.33
N VAL A 229 -12.08 7.09 -9.60
CA VAL A 229 -12.11 7.92 -10.80
C VAL A 229 -12.00 9.37 -10.35
N PHE A 230 -11.05 10.11 -10.94
CA PHE A 230 -10.76 11.49 -10.54
C PHE A 230 -11.13 12.44 -11.67
N PHE A 231 -12.18 13.23 -11.44
CA PHE A 231 -12.66 14.24 -12.38
C PHE A 231 -11.99 15.59 -12.12
N VAL A 232 -11.90 16.44 -13.15
CA VAL A 232 -11.34 17.80 -13.01
C VAL A 232 -12.09 18.60 -11.96
N LYS A 233 -13.41 18.47 -11.85
CA LYS A 233 -14.21 19.21 -10.84
C LYS A 233 -13.79 18.96 -9.38
N ASP A 234 -13.21 17.78 -9.13
CA ASP A 234 -12.76 17.30 -7.82
C ASP A 234 -11.23 17.45 -7.65
N TYR A 235 -10.54 17.96 -8.67
CA TYR A 235 -9.10 18.20 -8.65
C TYR A 235 -8.78 19.50 -7.93
N GLU A 236 -7.80 19.46 -7.02
CA GLU A 236 -7.40 20.61 -6.22
C GLU A 236 -6.91 21.79 -7.07
N PHE A 237 -6.31 21.49 -8.24
CA PHE A 237 -5.80 22.50 -9.18
C PHE A 237 -6.76 22.81 -10.34
N LYS A 238 -8.06 22.52 -10.20
CA LYS A 238 -9.07 22.76 -11.25
C LYS A 238 -9.12 24.20 -11.75
N ASP A 239 -8.90 25.17 -10.87
CA ASP A 239 -8.93 26.59 -11.25
C ASP A 239 -7.76 26.94 -12.19
N SER A 240 -6.61 26.28 -12.04
CA SER A 240 -5.49 26.42 -12.98
C SER A 240 -5.86 25.85 -14.34
N VAL A 241 -6.50 24.68 -14.39
CA VAL A 241 -7.04 24.10 -15.63
C VAL A 241 -8.05 25.05 -16.29
N PHE A 242 -8.99 25.60 -15.53
CA PHE A 242 -10.02 26.50 -16.06
C PHE A 242 -9.46 27.84 -16.51
N SER A 243 -8.36 28.32 -15.91
CA SER A 243 -7.71 29.58 -16.29
C SER A 243 -7.25 29.56 -17.76
N HIS A 244 -6.82 28.40 -18.27
CA HIS A 244 -6.39 28.25 -19.65
C HIS A 244 -7.56 28.32 -20.65
N ILE A 245 -8.80 28.06 -20.22
CA ILE A 245 -10.00 28.19 -21.07
C ILE A 245 -10.20 29.65 -21.47
N ASN A 246 -9.82 30.60 -20.62
CA ASN A 246 -9.91 32.03 -20.94
C ASN A 246 -9.08 32.40 -22.18
N ASN A 247 -8.00 31.67 -22.45
CA ASN A 247 -7.11 31.91 -23.59
C ASN A 247 -7.61 31.28 -24.90
N MET A 248 -8.75 30.57 -24.89
CA MET A 248 -9.31 29.86 -26.06
C MET A 248 -10.13 30.74 -27.01
N GLN A 249 -10.31 32.04 -26.69
CA GLN A 249 -11.07 33.00 -27.49
C GLN A 249 -12.46 32.45 -27.89
N VAL A 250 -13.20 31.94 -26.89
CA VAL A 250 -14.57 31.44 -27.02
C VAL A 250 -15.56 32.48 -26.50
N THR A 251 -16.82 32.43 -26.96
CA THR A 251 -17.90 33.23 -26.38
C THR A 251 -18.14 32.83 -24.92
N GLU A 252 -18.77 33.68 -24.12
CA GLU A 252 -19.07 33.37 -22.72
C GLU A 252 -19.92 32.09 -22.56
N ASP A 253 -20.89 31.88 -23.45
CA ASP A 253 -21.69 30.64 -23.47
C ASP A 253 -20.86 29.43 -23.87
N GLY A 254 -19.96 29.59 -24.85
CA GLY A 254 -19.02 28.56 -25.26
C GLY A 254 -18.04 28.19 -24.16
N LYS A 255 -17.58 29.18 -23.38
CA LYS A 255 -16.72 29.00 -22.20
C LYS A 255 -17.42 28.21 -21.12
N LYS A 256 -18.66 28.56 -20.75
CA LYS A 256 -19.46 27.82 -19.76
C LYS A 256 -19.67 26.37 -20.18
N SER A 257 -20.06 26.14 -21.43
CA SER A 257 -20.23 24.78 -21.98
C SER A 257 -18.93 23.98 -21.97
N PHE A 258 -17.80 24.61 -22.28
CA PHE A 258 -16.51 23.93 -22.26
C PHE A 258 -16.02 23.61 -20.84
N ILE A 259 -16.20 24.52 -19.88
CA ILE A 259 -15.93 24.27 -18.45
C ILE A 259 -16.73 23.07 -17.95
N GLU A 260 -18.02 22.99 -18.30
CA GLU A 260 -18.87 21.87 -17.90
C GLU A 260 -18.36 20.52 -18.45
N LYS A 261 -17.95 20.49 -19.72
CA LYS A 261 -17.33 19.31 -20.33
C LYS A 261 -16.01 18.93 -19.66
N VAL A 262 -15.13 19.91 -19.44
CA VAL A 262 -13.83 19.71 -18.80
C VAL A 262 -14.00 19.21 -17.37
N SER A 263 -14.95 19.76 -16.62
CA SER A 263 -15.23 19.43 -15.23
C SER A 263 -15.54 17.93 -15.02
N ASN A 264 -16.19 17.29 -15.99
CA ASN A 264 -16.56 15.88 -15.94
C ASN A 264 -15.56 14.95 -16.64
N PHE A 265 -14.39 15.47 -17.03
CA PHE A 265 -13.35 14.68 -17.67
C PHE A 265 -12.38 14.11 -16.63
N ASN A 266 -11.86 12.92 -16.91
CA ASN A 266 -10.89 12.27 -16.05
C ASN A 266 -9.55 13.01 -16.10
N VAL A 267 -8.92 13.22 -14.95
CA VAL A 267 -7.58 13.85 -14.87
C VAL A 267 -6.47 12.80 -15.00
N VAL A 268 -6.70 11.62 -14.43
CA VAL A 268 -5.76 10.50 -14.43
C VAL A 268 -6.48 9.17 -14.61
N TYR A 269 -5.75 8.19 -15.13
CA TYR A 269 -6.12 6.78 -15.10
C TYR A 269 -5.31 6.09 -14.00
N MET A 270 -6.02 5.44 -13.07
CA MET A 270 -5.45 4.69 -11.94
C MET A 270 -4.99 3.29 -12.33
N ASN A 271 -5.48 2.76 -13.45
CA ASN A 271 -5.09 1.48 -14.02
C ASN A 271 -5.37 1.45 -15.53
N ASP A 272 -4.87 0.40 -16.20
CA ASP A 272 -5.04 0.23 -17.65
C ASP A 272 -6.49 -0.07 -18.07
N THR A 273 -7.34 -0.59 -17.17
CA THR A 273 -8.76 -0.85 -17.49
C THR A 273 -9.61 0.41 -17.56
N GLN A 274 -9.10 1.55 -17.09
CA GLN A 274 -9.76 2.84 -17.19
C GLN A 274 -9.41 3.62 -18.47
N LYS A 275 -8.35 3.22 -19.19
CA LYS A 275 -7.93 3.84 -20.46
C LYS A 275 -8.87 3.45 -21.59
#